data_AF-A0A8H4SQ74-F1
#
_entry.id   AF-A0A8H4SQ74-F1
#
_cell.length_a   1.000
_cell.length_b   1.000
_cell.length_c   1.000
_cell.angle_alpha   90.00
_cell.angle_beta   90.00
_cell.angle_gamma   90.00
#
_symmetry.space_group_name_H-M   'P 1'
#
loop_
_entity.id
_entity.type
_entity.pdbx_description
1 polymer ?
#
loop_
_entity_poly.entity_id
_entity_poly.type
_entity_poly.pdbx_seq_one_letter_code
_entity_poly.pdbx_strand_id
1 'polypeptide(L)'
;MPSELNIIVLGAGVAGLTTAHSILAKFPSTKINLTIVAKHLPGDINQTEYCSPQAGANWRSFEPELNQFGQYDKVAFERFLQIAKDSPESGVKRFPLRLIFGPEDDKRREGLWFGEL
;
A
#
# COMPACT_ATOMS: atom_id res chain seq x y z
N MET A 1 27.93 9.78 -21.01
CA MET A 1 27.41 9.58 -19.63
C MET A 1 26.04 8.95 -19.76
N PRO A 2 25.64 7.96 -18.92
CA PRO A 2 24.27 7.47 -18.93
C PRO A 2 23.34 8.66 -18.67
N SER A 3 22.31 8.83 -19.52
CA SER A 3 21.35 9.92 -19.39
C SER A 3 20.62 9.79 -18.06
N GLU A 4 20.63 10.86 -17.27
CA GLU A 4 19.93 10.93 -16.00
C GLU A 4 18.42 11.05 -16.23
N LEU A 5 17.64 10.14 -15.63
CA LEU A 5 16.19 10.16 -15.71
C LEU A 5 15.65 11.02 -14.58
N ASN A 6 15.04 12.15 -14.91
CA ASN A 6 14.40 13.03 -13.94
C ASN A 6 12.92 12.67 -13.80
N ILE A 7 12.48 12.38 -12.58
CA ILE A 7 11.09 11.99 -12.27
C ILE A 7 10.55 12.90 -11.20
N ILE A 8 9.35 13.45 -11.43
CA ILE A 8 8.61 14.18 -10.42
C ILE A 8 7.41 13.33 -9.99
N VAL A 9 7.30 13.09 -8.69
CA VAL A 9 6.12 12.48 -8.07
C VAL A 9 5.32 13.58 -7.39
N LEU A 10 4.09 13.79 -7.86
CA LEU A 10 3.18 14.79 -7.28
C LEU A 10 2.34 14.14 -6.17
N GLY A 11 2.60 14.52 -4.92
CA GLY A 11 1.91 14.05 -3.72
C GLY A 11 2.73 13.08 -2.87
N ALA A 12 2.68 13.27 -1.55
CA ALA A 12 3.42 12.46 -0.56
C ALA A 12 2.48 11.62 0.33
N GLY A 13 1.36 11.15 -0.23
CA GLY A 13 0.55 10.10 0.38
C GLY A 13 1.10 8.70 0.06
N VAL A 14 0.44 7.67 0.57
CA VAL A 14 0.86 6.27 0.37
C VAL A 14 1.06 5.91 -1.10
N ALA A 15 0.20 6.39 -2.00
CA ALA A 15 0.34 6.15 -3.44
C ALA A 15 1.63 6.77 -4.01
N GLY A 16 1.92 8.04 -3.68
CA GLY A 16 3.12 8.73 -4.17
C GLY A 16 4.40 8.15 -3.60
N LEU A 17 4.46 7.95 -2.28
CA LEU A 17 5.64 7.41 -1.59
C LEU A 17 5.95 5.97 -2.00
N THR A 18 4.93 5.11 -2.11
CA THR A 18 5.12 3.72 -2.56
C THR A 18 5.58 3.68 -4.01
N THR A 19 5.04 4.54 -4.88
CA THR A 19 5.47 4.65 -6.28
C THR A 19 6.92 5.11 -6.37
N ALA A 20 7.27 6.18 -5.67
CA ALA A 20 8.64 6.72 -5.63
C ALA A 20 9.64 5.66 -5.16
N HIS A 21 9.35 5.00 -4.05
CA HIS A 21 10.18 3.92 -3.52
C HIS A 21 10.31 2.76 -4.51
N SER A 22 9.18 2.33 -5.12
CA SER A 22 9.18 1.20 -6.05
C SER A 22 9.98 1.47 -7.32
N ILE A 23 9.95 2.71 -7.83
CA ILE A 23 10.78 3.14 -8.97
C ILE A 23 12.27 2.98 -8.62
N LEU A 24 12.69 3.53 -7.48
CA LEU A 24 14.09 3.47 -7.05
C LEU A 24 14.54 2.03 -6.78
N ALA A 25 13.70 1.21 -6.14
CA ALA A 25 14.01 -0.17 -5.83
C ALA A 25 14.06 -1.08 -7.07
N LYS A 26 13.22 -0.84 -8.08
CA LYS A 26 13.15 -1.68 -9.29
C LYS A 26 14.25 -1.39 -10.29
N PHE A 27 14.81 -0.18 -10.28
CA PHE A 27 15.82 0.26 -11.24
C PHE A 27 17.12 0.74 -10.56
N PRO A 28 17.78 -0.09 -9.73
CA PRO A 28 18.92 0.33 -8.92
C PRO A 28 20.15 0.75 -9.74
N SER A 29 20.27 0.25 -10.98
CA SER A 29 21.37 0.59 -11.89
C SER A 29 21.10 1.83 -12.74
N THR A 30 19.88 2.37 -12.71
CA THR A 30 19.52 3.57 -13.47
C THR A 30 19.82 4.81 -12.64
N LYS A 31 20.52 5.79 -13.21
CA LYS A 31 20.70 7.10 -12.57
C LYS A 31 19.37 7.87 -12.61
N ILE A 32 18.61 7.80 -11.51
CA ILE A 32 17.31 8.46 -11.34
C ILE A 32 17.46 9.64 -10.38
N ASN A 33 17.06 10.82 -10.83
CA ASN A 33 16.86 11.99 -9.98
C ASN A 33 15.36 12.15 -9.71
N LEU A 34 14.90 11.70 -8.54
CA LEU A 34 13.49 11.69 -8.17
C LEU A 34 13.18 12.81 -7.18
N THR A 35 12.23 13.66 -7.53
CA THR A 35 11.73 14.74 -6.67
C THR A 35 10.27 14.50 -6.32
N ILE A 36 9.96 14.52 -5.02
CA ILE A 36 8.57 14.52 -4.54
C ILE A 36 8.15 15.95 -4.30
N VAL A 37 7.04 16.37 -4.93
CA VAL A 37 6.44 17.69 -4.73
C VAL A 37 5.07 17.47 -4.13
N ALA A 38 4.80 18.01 -2.94
CA ALA A 38 3.53 17.80 -2.26
C ALA A 38 3.14 19.00 -1.41
N LYS A 39 1.83 19.21 -1.25
CA LYS A 39 1.25 20.19 -0.32
C LYS A 39 1.38 19.76 1.14
N HIS A 40 1.29 18.45 1.38
CA HIS A 40 1.36 17.82 2.70
C HIS A 40 2.36 16.67 2.67
N LEU A 41 3.16 16.54 3.73
CA LEU A 41 4.17 15.50 3.93
C LEU A 41 3.82 14.60 5.12
N PRO A 42 4.42 13.39 5.23
CA PRO A 42 4.29 12.58 6.44
C PRO A 42 4.66 13.37 7.69
N GLY A 43 3.75 13.40 8.67
CA GLY A 43 3.85 14.25 9.86
C GLY A 43 2.85 15.41 9.86
N ASP A 44 2.42 15.88 8.68
CA ASP A 44 1.30 16.80 8.55
C ASP A 44 -0.02 16.07 8.77
N ILE A 45 -0.99 16.78 9.32
CA ILE A 45 -2.37 16.31 9.45
C ILE A 45 -3.29 17.35 8.83
N ASN A 46 -4.04 16.95 7.80
CA ASN A 46 -5.12 17.74 7.24
C ASN A 46 -6.29 16.81 6.94
N GLN A 47 -7.38 16.99 7.69
CA GLN A 47 -8.54 16.10 7.67
C GLN A 47 -9.22 16.00 6.29
N THR A 48 -9.13 17.05 5.48
CA THR A 48 -9.86 17.14 4.20
C THR A 48 -8.96 16.97 2.99
N GLU A 49 -7.67 17.32 3.08
CA GLU A 49 -6.77 17.38 1.92
C GLU A 49 -5.62 16.38 1.95
N TYR A 50 -5.43 15.63 3.05
CA TYR A 50 -4.36 14.64 3.16
C TYR A 50 -4.83 13.34 3.80
N CYS A 51 -5.36 12.42 2.99
CA CYS A 51 -6.07 11.23 3.47
C CYS A 51 -5.18 10.18 4.17
N SER A 52 -3.90 10.05 3.80
CA SER A 52 -3.03 8.97 4.30
C SER A 52 -2.94 8.87 5.83
N PRO A 53 -2.71 9.97 6.59
CA PRO A 53 -2.70 9.91 8.05
C PRO A 53 -4.05 9.60 8.72
N GLN A 54 -5.17 9.63 7.99
CA GLN A 54 -6.50 9.37 8.56
C GLN A 54 -6.90 7.91 8.47
N ALA A 55 -6.14 7.10 7.71
CA ALA A 55 -6.36 5.68 7.62
C ALA A 55 -5.99 4.98 8.94
N GLY A 56 -6.60 3.80 9.19
CA GLY A 56 -6.31 3.00 10.37
C GLY A 56 -4.84 2.57 10.49
N ALA A 57 -4.25 1.80 9.57
CA ALA A 57 -4.81 1.05 8.44
C ALA A 57 -4.49 -0.45 8.62
N ASN A 58 -5.40 -1.33 8.19
CA ASN A 58 -5.15 -2.77 8.09
C ASN A 58 -5.13 -3.21 6.63
N TRP A 59 -4.66 -4.44 6.38
CA TRP A 59 -4.89 -5.09 5.09
C TRP A 59 -6.16 -5.93 5.14
N ARG A 60 -7.08 -5.68 4.20
CA ARG A 60 -8.26 -6.51 3.92
C ARG A 60 -8.76 -6.12 2.53
N SER A 61 -8.84 -7.09 1.62
CA SER A 61 -9.38 -6.82 0.29
C SER A 61 -10.87 -6.47 0.35
N PHE A 62 -11.28 -5.49 -0.46
CA PHE A 62 -12.69 -5.16 -0.68
C PHE A 62 -13.29 -5.86 -1.90
N GLU A 63 -12.46 -6.51 -2.70
CA GLU A 63 -12.90 -7.21 -3.89
C GLU A 63 -13.57 -8.55 -3.54
N PRO A 64 -14.69 -8.88 -4.20
CA PRO A 64 -15.40 -10.13 -3.96
C PRO A 64 -14.62 -11.34 -4.48
N GLU A 65 -13.76 -11.14 -5.49
CA GLU A 65 -13.00 -12.17 -6.18
C GLU A 65 -11.60 -11.67 -6.56
N LEU A 66 -10.73 -12.56 -7.03
CA LEU A 66 -9.38 -12.24 -7.45
C LEU A 66 -9.36 -11.64 -8.88
N ASN A 67 -10.04 -10.51 -9.05
CA ASN A 67 -10.01 -9.70 -10.27
C ASN A 67 -8.74 -8.82 -10.33
N GLN A 68 -8.68 -7.87 -11.28
CA GLN A 68 -7.53 -6.97 -11.42
C GLN A 68 -7.16 -6.24 -10.12
N PHE A 69 -8.15 -5.73 -9.37
CA PHE A 69 -7.91 -5.02 -8.11
C PHE A 69 -7.55 -6.00 -6.98
N GLY A 70 -8.14 -7.21 -6.98
CA GLY A 70 -7.75 -8.28 -6.06
C GLY A 70 -6.29 -8.69 -6.25
N GLN A 71 -5.79 -8.68 -7.49
CA GLN A 71 -4.36 -8.92 -7.76
C GLN A 71 -3.47 -7.82 -7.15
N TYR A 72 -3.90 -6.55 -7.18
CA TYR A 72 -3.18 -5.47 -6.49
C TYR A 72 -3.18 -5.68 -4.98
N ASP A 73 -4.32 -6.06 -4.41
CA ASP A 73 -4.45 -6.37 -2.98
C ASP A 73 -3.51 -7.51 -2.59
N LYS A 74 -3.45 -8.59 -3.39
CA LYS A 74 -2.57 -9.73 -3.16
C LYS A 74 -1.09 -9.30 -3.16
N VAL A 75 -0.65 -8.55 -4.17
CA VAL A 75 0.73 -8.03 -4.23
C VAL A 75 1.04 -7.13 -3.03
N ALA A 76 0.08 -6.30 -2.62
CA ALA A 76 0.24 -5.45 -1.44
C ALA A 76 0.36 -6.28 -0.15
N PHE A 77 -0.42 -7.36 -0.01
CA PHE A 77 -0.33 -8.27 1.14
C PHE A 77 1.06 -8.87 1.27
N GLU A 78 1.56 -9.48 0.19
CA GLU A 78 2.89 -10.09 0.14
C GLU A 78 3.98 -9.05 0.47
N ARG A 79 3.85 -7.83 -0.04
CA ARG A 79 4.77 -6.73 0.27
C ARG A 79 4.72 -6.34 1.75
N PHE A 80 3.55 -6.23 2.36
CA PHE A 80 3.42 -5.94 3.79
C PHE A 80 3.99 -7.06 4.66
N LEU A 81 3.82 -8.33 4.26
CA LEU A 81 4.45 -9.47 4.94
C LEU A 81 5.98 -9.40 4.89
N GLN A 82 6.55 -8.97 3.75
CA GLN A 82 7.98 -8.76 3.61
C GLN A 82 8.46 -7.59 4.48
N ILE A 83 7.77 -6.44 4.46
CA ILE A 83 8.12 -5.26 5.27
C ILE A 83 8.08 -5.62 6.76
N ALA A 84 7.02 -6.31 7.22
CA ALA A 84 6.90 -6.71 8.62
C ALA A 84 8.03 -7.66 9.07
N LYS A 85 8.60 -8.44 8.14
CA LYS A 85 9.69 -9.38 8.40
C LYS A 85 11.07 -8.69 8.38
N ASP A 86 11.31 -7.90 7.35
CA ASP A 86 12.66 -7.37 7.04
C ASP A 86 12.92 -5.99 7.64
N SER A 87 11.87 -5.23 7.94
CA SER A 87 11.93 -3.85 8.43
C SER A 87 11.09 -3.69 9.69
N PRO A 88 11.49 -4.28 10.83
CA PRO A 88 10.74 -4.21 12.09
C PRO A 88 10.52 -2.76 12.59
N GLU A 89 11.38 -1.82 12.18
CA GLU A 89 11.29 -0.38 12.45
C GLU A 89 10.17 0.34 11.68
N SER A 90 9.59 -0.29 10.65
CA SER A 90 8.57 0.30 9.77
C SER A 90 7.21 0.53 10.43
N GLY A 91 6.96 -0.10 11.59
CA GLY A 91 5.66 -0.10 12.26
C GLY A 91 4.62 -1.05 11.67
N VAL A 92 4.93 -1.77 10.59
CA VAL A 92 4.05 -2.82 10.01
C VAL A 92 4.24 -4.13 10.77
N LYS A 93 3.14 -4.75 11.22
CA LYS A 93 3.16 -6.01 11.98
C LYS A 93 2.07 -6.97 11.51
N ARG A 94 2.35 -8.27 11.61
CA ARG A 94 1.34 -9.32 11.44
C ARG A 94 0.39 -9.31 12.64
N PHE A 95 -0.91 -9.33 12.37
CA PHE A 95 -1.94 -9.37 13.40
C PHE A 95 -3.13 -10.23 12.94
N PRO A 96 -3.75 -11.04 13.80
CA PRO A 96 -4.92 -11.83 13.42
C PRO A 96 -6.10 -10.94 12.98
N LEU A 97 -6.63 -11.18 11.78
CA LEU A 97 -7.85 -10.54 11.30
C LEU A 97 -9.06 -11.38 11.69
N ARG A 98 -10.03 -10.79 12.40
CA ARG A 98 -11.32 -11.43 12.71
C ARG A 98 -12.44 -10.70 12.00
N LEU A 99 -13.20 -11.43 11.20
CA LEU A 99 -14.39 -10.93 10.51
C LEU A 99 -15.63 -11.52 11.16
N ILE A 100 -16.60 -10.66 11.48
CA ILE A 100 -17.89 -11.04 12.07
C ILE A 100 -18.97 -10.55 11.11
N PHE A 101 -19.85 -11.45 10.69
CA PHE A 101 -20.90 -11.18 9.72
C PHE A 101 -22.27 -11.24 10.40
N GLY A 102 -23.16 -10.31 10.03
CA GLY A 102 -24.55 -10.32 10.46
C GLY A 102 -25.34 -11.44 9.77
N PRO A 103 -26.56 -11.77 10.25
CA PRO A 103 -27.45 -12.74 9.64
C PRO A 103 -27.75 -12.45 8.16
N GLU A 104 -27.82 -11.18 7.78
CA GLU A 104 -28.08 -10.68 6.42
C GLU A 104 -26.93 -10.88 5.42
N ASP A 105 -25.73 -11.23 5.91
CA ASP A 105 -24.49 -11.29 5.12
C ASP A 105 -24.13 -12.70 4.63
N ASP A 106 -25.13 -13.56 4.44
CA ASP A 106 -24.96 -14.99 4.18
C ASP A 106 -24.08 -15.29 2.95
N LYS A 107 -24.14 -14.44 1.91
CA LYS A 107 -23.30 -14.57 0.70
C LYS A 107 -21.81 -14.30 0.93
N ARG A 108 -21.45 -13.53 1.96
CA ARG A 108 -20.02 -13.28 2.31
C ARG A 108 -19.39 -14.46 3.04
N ARG A 109 -20.18 -15.49 3.37
CA ARG A 109 -19.72 -16.77 3.92
C ARG A 109 -19.17 -17.73 2.86
N GLU A 110 -19.39 -17.46 1.57
CA GLU A 110 -18.98 -18.33 0.44
C GLU A 110 -17.47 -18.39 0.19
N GLY A 111 -16.65 -17.97 1.17
CA GLY A 111 -15.20 -17.97 1.10
C GLY A 111 -14.68 -16.67 0.51
N LEU A 112 -13.98 -15.89 1.34
CA LEU A 112 -13.22 -14.75 0.85
C LEU A 112 -12.02 -15.29 0.09
N TRP A 113 -11.76 -14.75 -1.12
CA TRP A 113 -10.66 -15.23 -1.96
C TRP A 113 -9.28 -15.18 -1.26
N PHE A 114 -9.14 -14.29 -0.27
CA PHE A 114 -7.94 -14.10 0.54
C PHE A 114 -7.93 -14.89 1.85
N GLY A 115 -8.92 -15.76 2.10
CA GLY A 115 -8.99 -16.54 3.34
C GLY A 115 -7.82 -17.52 3.54
N GLU A 116 -7.14 -17.90 2.45
CA GLU A 116 -6.00 -18.82 2.45
C GLU A 116 -4.64 -18.11 2.25
N LEU A 117 -4.62 -16.77 2.13
CA LEU A 117 -3.38 -15.98 2.09
C LEU A 117 -2.74 -15.87 3.48
#